data_AF-A0A430R1G7-F1
#
_entry.id   AF-A0A430R1G7-F1
#
_cell.length_a   1.000
_cell.length_b   1.000
_cell.length_c   1.000
_cell.angle_alpha   90.00
_cell.angle_beta   90.00
_cell.angle_gamma   90.00
#
_symmetry.space_group_name_H-M   'P 1'
#
loop_
_entity.id
_entity.type
_entity.pdbx_description
1 polymer ?
#
loop_
_entity_poly.entity_id
_entity_poly.type
_entity_poly.pdbx_seq_one_letter_code
_entity_poly.pdbx_strand_id
1 'polypeptide(L)'
;PQMVVVGGPATGKGVLLSALSRALSALPEKEPHLLNLGGELAQSLVPLAEALGLSEEVRSLLAQLSPTQPYILQGALQQEILSLLARGFNRTGRPLLLRAEAEGTLEGLPLRGPDGGQKGLSAWLEPFLKSLTIPYLAALSEPPPTLPFQP
;
A
#
# COMPACT_ATOMS: atom_id res chain seq x y z
N PRO A 1 -14.39 9.52 0.02
CA PRO A 1 -14.69 8.60 -1.11
C PRO A 1 -13.55 7.59 -1.26
N GLN A 2 -13.87 6.33 -1.54
CA GLN A 2 -12.89 5.25 -1.70
C GLN A 2 -13.09 4.61 -3.07
N MET A 3 -12.04 4.58 -3.88
CA MET A 3 -12.13 4.11 -5.26
C MET A 3 -10.92 3.26 -5.61
N VAL A 4 -11.18 2.15 -6.29
CA VAL A 4 -10.15 1.28 -6.87
C VAL A 4 -10.33 1.30 -8.38
N VAL A 5 -9.26 1.59 -9.10
CA VAL A 5 -9.19 1.54 -10.56
C VAL A 5 -8.16 0.49 -10.93
N VAL A 6 -8.53 -0.46 -11.78
CA VAL A 6 -7.67 -1.56 -12.22
C VAL A 6 -7.37 -1.38 -13.68
N GLY A 7 -6.13 -1.62 -14.10
CA GLY A 7 -5.82 -1.67 -15.53
C GLY A 7 -4.39 -2.11 -15.77
N GLY A 8 -4.10 -2.60 -16.98
CA GLY A 8 -2.75 -3.03 -17.34
C GLY A 8 -1.72 -1.89 -17.45
N PRO A 9 -0.48 -2.19 -17.86
CA PRO A 9 0.52 -1.18 -18.17
C PRO A 9 0.02 -0.15 -19.19
N ALA A 10 0.48 1.11 -19.07
CA ALA A 10 0.19 2.20 -20.00
C ALA A 10 -1.30 2.61 -20.16
N THR A 11 -2.20 2.22 -19.26
CA THR A 11 -3.64 2.60 -19.31
C THR A 11 -3.96 4.00 -18.75
N GLY A 12 -2.95 4.88 -18.58
CA GLY A 12 -3.17 6.24 -18.08
C GLY A 12 -3.39 6.37 -16.56
N LYS A 13 -3.29 5.28 -15.78
CA LYS A 13 -3.38 5.31 -14.29
C LYS A 13 -2.44 6.34 -13.65
N GLY A 14 -1.19 6.41 -14.10
CA GLY A 14 -0.22 7.40 -13.62
C GLY A 14 -0.61 8.85 -13.95
N VAL A 15 -1.20 9.07 -15.12
CA VAL A 15 -1.68 10.40 -15.56
C VAL A 15 -2.87 10.82 -14.69
N LEU A 16 -3.81 9.91 -14.41
CA LEU A 16 -4.95 10.15 -13.52
C LEU A 16 -4.48 10.56 -12.12
N LEU A 17 -3.60 9.76 -11.50
CA LEU A 17 -3.09 10.07 -10.16
C LEU A 17 -2.34 11.41 -10.13
N SER A 18 -1.55 11.72 -11.16
CA SER A 18 -0.81 12.99 -11.24
C SER A 18 -1.73 14.20 -11.41
N ALA A 19 -2.80 14.07 -12.21
CA ALA A 19 -3.81 15.11 -12.36
C ALA A 19 -4.56 15.35 -11.03
N LEU A 20 -4.97 14.27 -10.35
CA LEU A 20 -5.66 14.36 -9.08
C LEU A 20 -4.76 14.92 -7.97
N SER A 21 -3.49 14.53 -7.92
CA SER A 21 -2.52 15.08 -6.97
C SER A 21 -2.42 16.60 -7.11
N ARG A 22 -2.26 17.11 -8.34
CA ARG A 22 -2.20 18.56 -8.59
C ARG A 22 -3.49 19.27 -8.17
N ALA A 23 -4.64 18.69 -8.46
CA ALA A 23 -5.93 19.25 -8.10
C ALA A 23 -6.13 19.29 -6.57
N LEU A 24 -5.75 18.23 -5.86
CA LEU A 24 -5.88 18.14 -4.40
C LEU A 24 -4.88 19.06 -3.68
N SER A 25 -3.65 19.16 -4.17
CA SER A 25 -2.63 20.07 -3.60
C SER A 25 -3.00 21.56 -3.76
N ALA A 26 -3.89 21.90 -4.70
CA ALA A 26 -4.43 23.26 -4.83
C ALA A 26 -5.49 23.61 -3.76
N LEU A 27 -5.96 22.62 -2.99
CA LEU A 27 -6.94 22.80 -1.93
C LEU A 27 -6.21 22.85 -0.56
N PRO A 28 -6.50 23.85 0.30
CA PRO A 28 -5.97 23.89 1.66
C PRO A 28 -6.31 22.60 2.41
N GLU A 29 -5.36 22.08 3.19
CA GLU A 29 -5.53 20.93 4.09
C GLU A 29 -5.89 19.58 3.40
N LYS A 30 -5.80 19.51 2.06
CA LYS A 30 -6.11 18.29 1.29
C LYS A 30 -4.93 17.75 0.51
N GLU A 31 -3.71 18.19 0.81
CA GLU A 31 -2.52 17.66 0.16
C GLU A 31 -2.48 16.13 0.36
N PRO A 32 -2.52 15.33 -0.72
CA PRO A 32 -2.62 13.89 -0.59
C PRO A 32 -1.28 13.27 -0.20
N HIS A 33 -1.34 12.11 0.42
CA HIS A 33 -0.19 11.21 0.44
C HIS A 33 -0.09 10.50 -0.91
N LEU A 34 1.10 10.53 -1.50
CA LEU A 34 1.42 9.77 -2.71
C LEU A 34 2.19 8.51 -2.31
N LEU A 35 1.71 7.35 -2.75
CA LEU A 35 2.39 6.08 -2.52
C LEU A 35 2.47 5.31 -3.83
N ASN A 36 3.69 5.00 -4.27
CA ASN A 36 3.94 4.16 -5.43
C ASN A 36 4.60 2.87 -4.95
N LEU A 37 3.99 1.73 -5.25
CA LEU A 37 4.44 0.41 -4.83
C LEU A 37 4.72 -0.46 -6.06
N GLY A 38 5.88 -1.10 -6.05
CA GLY A 38 6.32 -2.05 -7.06
C GLY A 38 7.77 -2.43 -6.81
N GLY A 39 8.14 -3.67 -7.12
CA GLY A 39 9.49 -4.18 -6.82
C GLY A 39 9.74 -4.24 -5.31
N GLU A 40 10.87 -3.71 -4.83
CA GLU A 40 11.19 -3.75 -3.39
C GLU A 40 10.42 -2.68 -2.61
N LEU A 41 9.39 -3.11 -1.87
CA LEU A 41 8.45 -2.23 -1.21
C LEU A 41 9.06 -1.48 -0.02
N ALA A 42 10.06 -2.05 0.66
CA ALA A 42 10.68 -1.42 1.83
C ALA A 42 11.22 -0.02 1.50
N GLN A 43 11.71 0.18 0.28
CA GLN A 43 12.22 1.48 -0.20
C GLN A 43 11.15 2.57 -0.22
N SER A 44 9.88 2.20 -0.39
CA SER A 44 8.74 3.14 -0.39
C SER A 44 8.06 3.22 0.98
N LEU A 45 7.99 2.10 1.71
CA LEU A 45 7.31 2.04 3.00
C LEU A 45 8.09 2.75 4.10
N VAL A 46 9.43 2.70 4.09
CA VAL A 46 10.25 3.30 5.15
C VAL A 46 10.15 4.84 5.19
N PRO A 47 10.33 5.58 4.08
CA PRO A 47 10.15 7.04 4.08
C PRO A 47 8.70 7.44 4.39
N LEU A 48 7.73 6.64 3.95
CA LEU A 48 6.33 6.86 4.28
C LEU A 48 6.07 6.69 5.78
N ALA A 49 6.60 5.64 6.39
CA ALA A 49 6.46 5.40 7.83
C ALA A 49 7.06 6.53 8.64
N GLU A 50 8.18 7.10 8.20
CA GLU A 50 8.78 8.31 8.80
C GLU A 50 7.82 9.50 8.74
N ALA A 51 7.24 9.78 7.56
CA ALA A 51 6.24 10.86 7.41
C ALA A 51 4.97 10.64 8.25
N LEU A 52 4.64 9.40 8.58
CA LEU A 52 3.52 9.02 9.44
C LEU A 52 3.89 8.94 10.93
N GLY A 53 5.17 9.11 11.30
CA GLY A 53 5.67 8.96 12.67
C GLY A 53 5.60 7.52 13.20
N LEU A 54 5.91 6.54 12.34
CA LEU A 54 5.88 5.09 12.58
C LEU A 54 7.19 4.38 12.16
N SER A 55 8.27 5.14 11.97
CA SER A 55 9.51 4.62 11.37
C SER A 55 10.11 3.47 12.19
N GLU A 56 10.16 3.63 13.51
CA GLU A 56 10.76 2.65 14.42
C GLU A 56 9.99 1.32 14.41
N GLU A 57 8.66 1.38 14.50
CA GLU A 57 7.79 0.20 14.50
C GLU A 57 7.87 -0.54 13.16
N VAL A 58 7.83 0.19 12.04
CA VAL A 58 7.93 -0.42 10.71
C VAL A 58 9.31 -1.04 10.50
N ARG A 59 10.40 -0.34 10.84
CA ARG A 59 11.77 -0.88 10.73
C ARG A 59 11.98 -2.09 11.62
N SER A 60 11.42 -2.08 12.84
CA SER A 60 11.47 -3.21 13.75
C SER A 60 10.79 -4.45 13.16
N LEU A 61 9.64 -4.30 12.51
CA LEU A 61 8.94 -5.42 11.85
C LEU A 61 9.68 -5.90 10.61
N LEU A 62 10.22 -4.99 9.80
CA LEU A 62 11.03 -5.35 8.63
C LEU A 62 12.27 -6.13 9.04
N ALA A 63 12.96 -5.72 10.11
CA ALA A 63 14.14 -6.42 10.62
C ALA A 63 13.85 -7.84 11.15
N GLN A 64 12.60 -8.14 11.49
CA GLN A 64 12.16 -9.47 11.90
C GLN A 64 11.87 -10.39 10.71
N LEU A 65 11.82 -9.87 9.48
CA LEU A 65 11.62 -10.70 8.30
C LEU A 65 12.86 -11.53 8.02
N SER A 66 12.69 -12.85 8.02
CA SER A 66 13.76 -13.80 7.71
C SER A 66 13.31 -14.81 6.66
N PRO A 67 14.17 -15.18 5.70
CA PRO A 67 13.87 -16.24 4.72
C PRO A 67 13.71 -17.62 5.36
N THR A 68 14.28 -17.86 6.55
CA THR A 68 14.27 -19.16 7.21
C THR A 68 13.09 -19.36 8.15
N GLN A 69 12.28 -18.33 8.38
CA GLN A 69 11.14 -18.44 9.30
C GLN A 69 9.91 -19.06 8.60
N PRO A 70 9.00 -19.70 9.36
CA PRO A 70 7.74 -20.20 8.82
C PRO A 70 6.97 -19.15 8.03
N TYR A 71 6.41 -19.53 6.88
CA TYR A 71 5.70 -18.60 5.98
C TYR A 71 4.49 -17.91 6.63
N ILE A 72 3.81 -18.58 7.54
CA ILE A 72 2.71 -18.00 8.33
C ILE A 72 3.23 -16.82 9.18
N LEU A 73 4.42 -16.94 9.78
CA LEU A 73 5.03 -15.85 10.55
C LEU A 73 5.48 -14.70 9.65
N GLN A 74 6.03 -14.98 8.46
CA GLN A 74 6.31 -13.95 7.45
C GLN A 74 5.03 -13.17 7.09
N GLY A 75 3.96 -13.89 6.80
CA GLY A 75 2.66 -13.30 6.48
C GLY A 75 2.09 -12.45 7.61
N ALA A 76 2.19 -12.92 8.85
CA ALA A 76 1.75 -12.18 10.04
C ALA A 76 2.52 -10.85 10.21
N LEU A 77 3.84 -10.87 10.08
CA LEU A 77 4.67 -9.65 10.15
C LEU A 77 4.32 -8.65 9.05
N GLN A 78 4.11 -9.12 7.82
CA GLN A 78 3.71 -8.27 6.71
C GLN A 78 2.32 -7.65 6.94
N GLN A 79 1.36 -8.39 7.50
CA GLN A 79 0.05 -7.85 7.86
C GLN A 79 0.13 -6.82 9.00
N GLU A 80 1.03 -7.01 9.96
CA GLU A 80 1.24 -6.03 11.03
C GLU A 80 1.77 -4.70 10.48
N ILE A 81 2.69 -4.74 9.50
CA ILE A 81 3.17 -3.55 8.78
C ILE A 81 2.00 -2.82 8.11
N LEU A 82 1.15 -3.55 7.37
CA LEU A 82 -0.03 -2.98 6.72
C LEU A 82 -1.00 -2.35 7.73
N SER A 83 -1.24 -3.03 8.86
CA SER A 83 -2.08 -2.53 9.95
C SER A 83 -1.54 -1.24 10.57
N LEU A 84 -0.23 -1.17 10.83
CA LEU A 84 0.43 0.04 11.32
C LEU A 84 0.29 1.21 10.35
N LEU A 85 0.56 0.97 9.06
CA LEU A 85 0.42 2.00 8.04
C LEU A 85 -1.02 2.50 7.93
N ALA A 86 -2.01 1.60 7.93
CA ALA A 86 -3.43 1.99 7.90
C ALA A 86 -3.80 2.88 9.10
N ARG A 87 -3.34 2.53 10.31
CA ARG A 87 -3.52 3.38 11.50
C ARG A 87 -2.86 4.75 11.33
N GLY A 88 -1.64 4.79 10.79
CA GLY A 88 -0.92 6.03 10.50
C GLY A 88 -1.69 6.94 9.55
N PHE A 89 -2.13 6.41 8.41
CA PHE A 89 -2.92 7.18 7.43
C PHE A 89 -4.26 7.66 8.01
N ASN A 90 -4.97 6.80 8.75
CA ASN A 90 -6.25 7.19 9.35
C ASN A 90 -6.08 8.35 10.35
N ARG A 91 -4.94 8.42 11.05
CA ARG A 91 -4.62 9.53 11.96
C ARG A 91 -4.37 10.85 11.23
N THR A 92 -3.80 10.82 10.02
CA THR A 92 -3.54 12.08 9.28
C THR A 92 -4.81 12.69 8.70
N GLY A 93 -5.82 11.88 8.39
CA GLY A 93 -7.06 12.35 7.76
C GLY A 93 -6.89 12.79 6.30
N ARG A 94 -5.67 12.74 5.77
CA ARG A 94 -5.33 13.22 4.42
C ARG A 94 -5.66 12.16 3.37
N PRO A 95 -6.08 12.53 2.15
CA PRO A 95 -6.36 11.55 1.10
C PRO A 95 -5.12 10.74 0.72
N LEU A 96 -5.31 9.48 0.33
CA LEU A 96 -4.25 8.63 -0.22
C LEU A 96 -4.43 8.45 -1.74
N LEU A 97 -3.38 8.72 -2.50
CA LEU A 97 -3.25 8.34 -3.90
C LEU A 97 -2.20 7.23 -4.00
N LEU A 98 -2.68 6.02 -4.27
CA LEU A 98 -1.87 4.81 -4.32
C LEU A 98 -1.75 4.32 -5.75
N ARG A 99 -0.52 4.03 -6.19
CA ARG A 99 -0.23 3.23 -7.38
C ARG A 99 0.41 1.93 -6.94
N ALA A 100 -0.09 0.81 -7.44
CA ALA A 100 0.51 -0.50 -7.21
C ALA A 100 0.71 -1.23 -8.54
N GLU A 101 1.95 -1.63 -8.81
CA GLU A 101 2.30 -2.49 -9.93
C GLU A 101 1.89 -3.96 -9.67
N ALA A 102 2.21 -4.86 -10.61
CA ALA A 102 1.82 -6.27 -10.47
C ALA A 102 2.63 -7.01 -9.38
N GLU A 103 3.94 -6.72 -9.32
CA GLU A 103 4.88 -7.45 -8.48
C GLU A 103 5.41 -6.58 -7.32
N GLY A 104 5.69 -7.25 -6.20
CA GLY A 104 6.38 -6.64 -5.07
C GLY A 104 7.09 -7.68 -4.22
N THR A 105 8.12 -7.23 -3.51
CA THR A 105 8.86 -7.96 -2.48
C THR A 105 9.02 -7.07 -1.25
N LEU A 106 9.28 -7.69 -0.11
CA LEU A 106 9.59 -6.97 1.12
C LEU A 106 10.84 -7.59 1.73
N GLU A 107 11.93 -6.82 1.78
CA GLU A 107 13.26 -7.30 2.19
C GLU A 107 13.71 -8.53 1.35
N GLY A 108 13.42 -8.50 0.05
CA GLY A 108 13.70 -9.61 -0.87
C GLY A 108 12.80 -10.84 -0.70
N LEU A 109 11.83 -10.82 0.22
CA LEU A 109 10.88 -11.90 0.42
C LEU A 109 9.60 -11.68 -0.38
N PRO A 110 8.94 -12.76 -0.86
CA PRO A 110 7.62 -12.67 -1.47
C PRO A 110 6.58 -12.06 -0.52
N LEU A 111 5.60 -11.37 -1.10
CA LEU A 111 4.43 -10.92 -0.36
C LEU A 111 3.56 -12.12 0.03
N ARG A 112 3.15 -12.17 1.29
CA ARG A 112 2.39 -13.28 1.88
C ARG A 112 1.19 -12.79 2.66
N GLY A 113 0.12 -13.57 2.59
CA GLY A 113 -1.05 -13.42 3.45
C GLY A 113 -0.85 -14.05 4.83
N PRO A 114 -1.79 -13.86 5.78
CA PRO A 114 -1.71 -14.44 7.12
C PRO A 114 -1.76 -15.98 7.13
N ASP A 115 -2.24 -16.58 6.03
CA ASP A 115 -2.19 -18.02 5.75
C ASP A 115 -0.79 -18.51 5.33
N GLY A 116 0.18 -17.60 5.18
CA GLY A 116 1.51 -17.87 4.62
C GLY A 116 1.53 -18.06 3.10
N GLY A 117 0.37 -18.00 2.45
CA GLY A 117 0.25 -18.11 1.00
C GLY A 117 0.82 -16.88 0.31
N GLN A 118 1.57 -17.09 -0.78
CA GLN A 118 2.08 -15.99 -1.60
C GLN A 118 0.92 -15.22 -2.24
N LYS A 119 1.02 -13.89 -2.31
CA LYS A 119 0.01 -12.99 -2.87
C LYS A 119 0.66 -12.07 -3.91
N GLY A 120 -0.09 -11.71 -4.95
CA GLY A 120 0.24 -10.56 -5.79
C GLY A 120 0.06 -9.25 -5.03
N LEU A 121 0.63 -8.14 -5.53
CA LEU A 121 0.66 -6.87 -4.80
C LEU A 121 -0.75 -6.33 -4.49
N SER A 122 -1.67 -6.39 -5.45
CA SER A 122 -3.07 -5.96 -5.25
C SER A 122 -3.77 -6.74 -4.13
N ALA A 123 -3.62 -8.07 -4.13
CA ALA A 123 -4.22 -8.94 -3.13
C ALA A 123 -3.58 -8.76 -1.75
N TRP A 124 -2.27 -8.49 -1.71
CA TRP A 124 -1.56 -8.20 -0.47
C TRP A 124 -1.98 -6.86 0.14
N LEU A 125 -2.26 -5.84 -0.68
CA LEU A 125 -2.70 -4.51 -0.23
C LEU A 125 -4.17 -4.42 0.16
N GLU A 126 -5.00 -5.38 -0.24
CA GLU A 126 -6.44 -5.31 0.00
C GLU A 126 -6.82 -5.15 1.49
N PRO A 127 -6.22 -5.89 2.46
CA PRO A 127 -6.50 -5.70 3.88
C PRO A 127 -6.18 -4.28 4.37
N PHE A 128 -5.09 -3.69 3.86
CA PHE A 128 -4.73 -2.31 4.14
C PHE A 128 -5.79 -1.34 3.62
N LEU A 129 -6.18 -1.46 2.35
CA LEU A 129 -7.18 -0.59 1.73
C LEU A 129 -8.54 -0.67 2.43
N LYS A 130 -8.97 -1.87 2.84
CA LYS A 130 -10.19 -2.08 3.63
C LYS A 130 -10.14 -1.45 5.03
N SER A 131 -8.94 -1.31 5.58
CA SER A 131 -8.74 -0.74 6.92
C SER A 131 -8.66 0.80 6.91
N LEU A 132 -8.58 1.42 5.72
CA LEU A 132 -8.60 2.87 5.60
C LEU A 132 -10.00 3.42 5.81
N THR A 133 -10.09 4.50 6.58
CA THR A 133 -11.30 5.32 6.79
C THR A 133 -11.21 6.66 6.06
N ILE A 134 -9.99 7.04 5.65
CA ILE A 134 -9.72 8.21 4.82
C ILE A 134 -10.18 8.01 3.36
N PRO A 135 -10.35 9.11 2.61
CA PRO A 135 -10.50 9.02 1.16
C PRO A 135 -9.26 8.42 0.50
N TYR A 136 -9.45 7.54 -0.48
CA TYR A 136 -8.35 7.05 -1.31
C TYR A 136 -8.76 6.80 -2.76
N LEU A 137 -7.77 6.90 -3.64
CA LEU A 137 -7.80 6.36 -5.00
C LEU A 137 -6.63 5.39 -5.16
N ALA A 138 -6.94 4.11 -5.35
CA ALA A 138 -5.95 3.06 -5.57
C ALA A 138 -5.97 2.62 -7.03
N ALA A 139 -4.87 2.89 -7.74
CA ALA A 139 -4.67 2.48 -9.11
C ALA A 139 -3.81 1.21 -9.14
N LEU A 140 -4.45 0.07 -9.37
CA LEU A 140 -3.85 -1.26 -9.26
C LEU A 140 -3.61 -1.87 -10.65
N SER A 141 -2.54 -2.65 -10.80
CA SER A 141 -2.28 -3.39 -12.05
C SER A 141 -3.10 -4.67 -12.19
N GLU A 142 -3.55 -5.24 -11.07
CA GLU A 142 -4.39 -6.44 -11.02
C GLU A 142 -5.62 -6.20 -10.13
N PRO A 143 -6.75 -6.90 -10.38
CA PRO A 143 -7.94 -6.77 -9.56
C PRO A 143 -7.71 -7.30 -8.14
N PRO A 144 -8.19 -6.58 -7.10
CA PRO A 144 -8.17 -7.11 -5.74
C PRO A 144 -9.21 -8.24 -5.60
N PRO A 145 -8.93 -9.28 -4.79
CA PRO A 145 -9.83 -10.40 -4.55
C PRO A 145 -11.29 -10.05 -4.24
N THR A 146 -11.56 -9.07 -3.37
CA THR A 146 -12.96 -8.79 -2.96
C THR A 146 -13.33 -7.31 -2.88
N LEU A 147 -12.38 -6.39 -3.02
CA LEU A 147 -12.70 -4.96 -3.09
C LEU A 147 -13.39 -4.63 -4.43
N PRO A 148 -14.52 -3.89 -4.42
CA PRO A 148 -15.12 -3.39 -5.64
C PRO A 148 -14.13 -2.49 -6.41
N PHE A 149 -14.05 -2.66 -7.72
CA PHE A 149 -13.15 -1.88 -8.57
C PHE A 149 -13.81 -1.45 -9.88
N GLN A 150 -13.23 -0.42 -10.49
CA GLN A 150 -13.53 0.03 -11.84
C GLN A 150 -12.42 -0.47 -12.79
N PRO A 151 -12.76 -1.11 -13.93
CA PRO A 151 -11.78 -1.53 -14.92
C PRO A 151 -11.21 -0.37 -15.75
#